data_AF-A0AA40MCN0-F1
#
_entry.id   AF-A0AA40MCN0-F1
#
_cell.length_a   1.000
_cell.length_b   1.000
_cell.length_c   1.000
_cell.angle_alpha   90.00
_cell.angle_beta   90.00
_cell.angle_gamma   90.00
#
_symmetry.space_group_name_H-M   'P 1'
#
loop_
_entity.id
_entity.type
_entity.pdbx_description
1 polymer ?
#
loop_
_entity_poly.entity_id
_entity_poly.type
_entity_poly.pdbx_seq_one_letter_code
_entity_poly.pdbx_strand_id
1 'polypeptide(L)'
;MKTNGKRPMPLFLQGVVSEAGYARGLLREAQAHVVRGRRRGMSATGAQYRDAIHAAVVASGGFDGCTGEPLDWHLVSTDANDDSRQGRHSYKAGFALLPSVDHVDASAAAAAFKVRAWRTNDAKSSLSARSFIALCERVLMHAGYRVHAPNDAEGLDASRA
;
A
#
# COMPACT_ATOMS: atom_id res chain seq x y z
N MET A 1 3.87 24.74 20.24
CA MET A 1 3.82 23.44 19.55
C MET A 1 4.33 23.66 18.12
N LYS A 2 5.56 23.25 17.80
CA LYS A 2 6.14 23.47 16.46
C LYS A 2 5.63 22.35 15.55
N THR A 3 4.87 22.67 14.53
CA THR A 3 4.43 21.69 13.52
C THR A 3 5.65 21.25 12.71
N ASN A 4 6.00 19.99 12.85
CA ASN A 4 7.10 19.33 12.17
C ASN A 4 6.76 19.10 10.69
N GLY A 5 7.38 19.87 9.78
CA GLY A 5 7.69 19.46 8.41
C GLY A 5 6.54 19.27 7.40
N LYS A 6 6.89 19.29 6.11
CA LYS A 6 6.02 19.16 4.92
C LYS A 6 5.03 17.97 4.87
N ARG A 7 5.04 17.05 5.84
CA ARG A 7 4.31 15.77 5.83
C ARG A 7 3.79 15.43 7.24
N PRO A 8 2.72 16.07 7.72
CA PRO A 8 2.18 15.81 9.05
C PRO A 8 1.66 14.37 9.16
N MET A 9 1.78 13.75 10.34
CA MET A 9 1.24 12.40 10.54
C MET A 9 -0.29 12.41 10.42
N PRO A 10 -0.90 11.52 9.62
CA PRO A 10 -2.36 11.41 9.51
C PRO A 10 -3.05 11.15 10.85
N LEU A 11 -4.27 11.67 11.01
CA LEU A 11 -5.05 11.53 12.25
C LEU A 11 -5.30 10.07 12.65
N PHE A 12 -5.55 9.19 11.68
CA PHE A 12 -5.78 7.77 11.93
C PHE A 12 -4.56 7.01 12.45
N LEU A 13 -3.37 7.64 12.48
CA LEU A 13 -2.15 7.09 13.07
C LEU A 13 -1.85 7.63 14.47
N GLN A 14 -2.61 8.62 14.95
CA GLN A 14 -2.44 9.14 16.30
C GLN A 14 -2.74 8.06 17.34
N GLY A 15 -1.84 7.93 18.32
CA GLY A 15 -1.93 6.88 19.35
C GLY A 15 -1.50 5.49 18.86
N VAL A 16 -1.31 5.28 17.56
CA VAL A 16 -0.84 4.02 16.96
C VAL A 16 0.66 4.05 16.70
N VAL A 17 1.15 5.17 16.15
CA VAL A 17 2.57 5.39 15.86
C VAL A 17 2.98 6.77 16.36
N SER A 18 4.23 6.93 16.78
CA SER A 18 4.79 8.25 17.09
C SER A 18 5.07 9.03 15.80
N GLU A 19 5.02 10.36 15.84
CA GLU A 19 5.40 11.21 14.69
C GLU A 19 6.82 10.89 14.18
N ALA A 20 7.75 10.66 15.10
CA ALA A 20 9.11 10.27 14.76
C ALA A 20 9.16 8.86 14.12
N GLY A 21 8.36 7.92 14.61
CA GLY A 21 8.21 6.59 14.01
C GLY A 21 7.66 6.66 12.59
N TYR A 22 6.61 7.47 12.37
CA TYR A 22 6.04 7.72 11.06
C TYR A 22 7.05 8.34 10.09
N ALA A 23 7.78 9.37 10.53
CA ALA A 23 8.80 10.02 9.72
C ALA A 23 9.95 9.07 9.35
N ARG A 24 10.39 8.20 10.28
CA ARG A 24 11.38 7.14 10.01
C ARG A 24 10.85 6.11 9.01
N GLY A 25 9.60 5.68 9.16
CA GLY A 25 8.95 4.77 8.20
C GLY A 25 8.93 5.33 6.78
N LEU A 26 8.48 6.58 6.62
CA LEU A 26 8.50 7.27 5.32
C LEU A 26 9.91 7.36 4.72
N LEU A 27 10.92 7.64 5.55
CA LEU A 27 12.31 7.72 5.10
C LEU A 27 12.81 6.36 4.58
N ARG A 28 12.57 5.28 5.33
CA ARG A 28 12.99 3.91 4.98
C ARG A 28 12.35 3.45 3.67
N GLU A 29 11.03 3.62 3.53
CA GLU A 29 10.32 3.27 2.30
C GLU A 29 10.85 4.07 1.11
N ALA A 30 11.00 5.40 1.27
CA ALA A 30 11.52 6.24 0.20
C ALA A 30 12.94 5.84 -0.23
N GLN A 31 13.83 5.47 0.70
CA GLN A 31 15.17 4.99 0.38
C GLN A 31 15.12 3.69 -0.44
N ALA A 32 14.28 2.73 -0.05
CA ALA A 32 14.09 1.49 -0.80
C ALA A 32 13.59 1.77 -2.23
N HIS A 33 12.67 2.72 -2.40
CA HIS A 33 12.18 3.13 -3.71
C HIS A 33 13.21 3.90 -4.54
N VAL A 34 14.07 4.73 -3.94
CA VAL A 34 15.19 5.36 -4.65
C VAL A 34 16.14 4.31 -5.22
N VAL A 35 16.51 3.30 -4.43
CA VAL A 35 17.42 2.22 -4.88
C VAL A 35 16.78 1.43 -6.04
N ARG A 36 15.50 1.05 -5.91
CA ARG A 36 14.77 0.33 -6.95
C ARG A 36 14.55 1.17 -8.21
N GLY A 37 14.21 2.44 -8.05
CA GLY A 37 13.98 3.38 -9.15
C GLY A 37 15.24 3.64 -9.97
N ARG A 38 16.41 3.80 -9.32
CA ARG A 38 17.70 3.94 -10.01
C ARG A 38 18.02 2.75 -10.91
N ARG A 39 17.74 1.51 -10.45
CA ARG A 39 17.91 0.29 -11.26
C ARG A 39 16.99 0.25 -12.49
N ARG A 40 15.91 1.04 -12.48
CA ARG A 40 14.94 1.19 -13.57
C ARG A 40 15.17 2.47 -14.40
N GLY A 41 16.28 3.18 -14.20
CA GLY A 41 16.61 4.42 -14.91
C GLY A 41 15.86 5.68 -14.44
N MET A 42 15.20 5.63 -13.27
CA MET A 42 14.46 6.79 -12.74
C MET A 42 15.37 7.77 -11.99
N SER A 43 15.08 9.07 -12.11
CA SER A 43 15.83 10.18 -11.48
C SER A 43 15.16 10.79 -10.25
N ALA A 44 14.04 10.21 -9.77
CA ALA A 44 13.30 10.76 -8.64
C ALA A 44 14.11 10.76 -7.33
N THR A 45 14.01 11.87 -6.59
CA THR A 45 14.71 12.09 -5.33
C THR A 45 13.98 11.42 -4.15
N GLY A 46 14.71 11.17 -3.07
CA GLY A 46 14.09 10.67 -1.84
C GLY A 46 13.02 11.60 -1.25
N ALA A 47 13.12 12.92 -1.50
CA ALA A 47 12.09 13.87 -1.08
C ALA A 47 10.78 13.67 -1.86
N GLN A 48 10.88 13.50 -3.19
CA GLN A 48 9.72 13.22 -4.06
C GLN A 48 9.05 11.90 -3.69
N TYR A 49 9.82 10.83 -3.46
CA TYR A 49 9.25 9.56 -2.99
C TYR A 49 8.55 9.70 -1.64
N ARG A 50 9.12 10.43 -0.67
CA ARG A 50 8.45 10.66 0.61
C ARG A 50 7.13 11.44 0.47
N ASP A 51 7.07 12.42 -0.44
CA ASP A 51 5.82 13.16 -0.71
C ASP A 51 4.77 12.24 -1.35
N ALA A 52 5.16 11.45 -2.35
CA ALA A 52 4.28 10.50 -3.02
C ALA A 52 3.77 9.40 -2.07
N ILE A 53 4.66 8.84 -1.25
CA ILE A 53 4.31 7.82 -0.24
C ILE A 53 3.39 8.43 0.82
N HIS A 54 3.68 9.63 1.32
CA HIS A 54 2.82 10.31 2.29
C HIS A 54 1.41 10.54 1.72
N ALA A 55 1.30 11.01 0.47
CA ALA A 55 0.02 11.18 -0.20
C ALA A 55 -0.74 9.84 -0.32
N ALA A 56 -0.05 8.74 -0.65
CA ALA A 56 -0.66 7.41 -0.71
C ALA A 56 -1.13 6.92 0.67
N VAL A 57 -0.39 7.21 1.74
CA VAL A 57 -0.80 6.91 3.12
C VAL A 57 -2.06 7.69 3.49
N VAL A 58 -2.10 9.00 3.21
CA VAL A 58 -3.29 9.82 3.48
C VAL A 58 -4.50 9.27 2.71
N ALA A 59 -4.32 8.96 1.43
CA ALA A 59 -5.39 8.44 0.57
C ALA A 59 -5.88 7.04 0.99
N SER A 60 -5.06 6.24 1.68
CA SER A 60 -5.49 4.91 2.12
C SER A 60 -6.43 4.94 3.32
N GLY A 61 -6.46 6.04 4.08
CA GLY A 61 -7.26 6.14 5.30
C GLY A 61 -6.92 5.11 6.37
N GLY A 62 -5.77 4.42 6.24
CA GLY A 62 -5.37 3.33 7.12
C GLY A 62 -5.74 1.92 6.64
N PHE A 63 -6.32 1.76 5.45
CA PHE A 63 -6.83 0.49 4.94
C PHE A 63 -6.02 -0.07 3.75
N ASP A 64 -6.12 -1.38 3.53
CA ASP A 64 -5.58 -2.06 2.36
C ASP A 64 -6.32 -1.62 1.09
N GLY A 65 -5.61 -1.06 0.12
CA GLY A 65 -6.20 -0.55 -1.12
C GLY A 65 -6.74 -1.61 -2.10
N CYS A 66 -6.73 -2.90 -1.75
CA CYS A 66 -7.27 -4.00 -2.53
C CYS A 66 -8.37 -4.77 -1.77
N THR A 67 -8.18 -5.07 -0.49
CA THR A 67 -9.13 -5.84 0.32
C THR A 67 -10.03 -4.98 1.19
N GLY A 68 -9.64 -3.72 1.46
CA GLY A 68 -10.34 -2.84 2.40
C GLY A 68 -10.10 -3.21 3.87
N GLU A 69 -9.26 -4.20 4.18
CA GLU A 69 -8.93 -4.58 5.55
C GLU A 69 -8.14 -3.45 6.25
N PRO A 70 -8.37 -3.20 7.55
CA PRO A 70 -7.54 -2.25 8.31
C PRO A 70 -6.10 -2.78 8.39
N LEU A 71 -5.13 -1.90 8.15
CA LEU A 71 -3.72 -2.24 8.23
C LEU A 71 -3.19 -2.10 9.66
N ASP A 72 -2.19 -2.91 10.01
CA ASP A 72 -1.55 -2.84 11.32
C ASP A 72 -0.33 -1.91 11.30
N TRP A 73 -0.57 -0.64 11.57
CA TRP A 73 0.44 0.41 11.53
C TRP A 73 1.48 0.34 12.64
N HIS A 74 1.26 -0.47 13.70
CA HIS A 74 2.30 -0.71 14.71
C HIS A 74 3.53 -1.41 14.11
N LEU A 75 3.35 -2.14 13.01
CA LEU A 75 4.40 -2.90 12.36
C LEU A 75 5.37 -2.03 11.53
N VAL A 76 5.02 -0.78 11.22
CA VAL A 76 5.84 0.11 10.36
C VAL A 76 7.20 0.42 10.97
N SER A 77 7.32 0.42 12.30
CA SER A 77 8.59 0.64 13.01
C SER A 77 9.34 -0.63 13.39
N THR A 78 8.81 -1.81 13.09
CA THR A 78 9.45 -3.08 13.43
C THR A 78 10.46 -3.43 12.34
N ASP A 79 11.71 -3.69 12.70
CA ASP A 79 12.78 -4.10 11.77
C ASP A 79 12.48 -5.50 11.21
N ALA A 80 11.65 -5.54 10.18
CA ALA A 80 11.15 -6.78 9.58
C ALA A 80 12.19 -7.53 8.74
N ASN A 81 13.34 -6.92 8.38
CA ASN A 81 14.24 -7.51 7.38
C ASN A 81 15.17 -8.59 7.94
N ASP A 82 15.76 -8.42 9.12
CA ASP A 82 16.74 -9.38 9.64
C ASP A 82 16.07 -10.68 10.10
N ASP A 83 14.91 -10.57 10.73
CA ASP A 83 14.12 -11.72 11.18
C ASP A 83 13.35 -12.40 10.02
N SER A 84 12.99 -11.69 8.94
CA SER A 84 12.38 -12.32 7.74
C SER A 84 13.28 -13.33 7.05
N ARG A 85 14.61 -13.23 7.25
CA ARG A 85 15.59 -14.18 6.71
C ARG A 85 15.70 -15.44 7.56
N GLN A 86 15.26 -15.39 8.82
CA GLN A 86 15.34 -16.50 9.79
C GLN A 86 13.99 -17.20 9.99
N GLY A 87 12.89 -16.45 9.85
CA GLY A 87 11.53 -16.95 10.02
C GLY A 87 10.93 -17.56 8.75
N ARG A 88 10.79 -18.90 8.73
CA ARG A 88 9.97 -19.65 7.76
C ARG A 88 8.50 -19.17 7.76
N HIS A 89 7.64 -19.77 6.91
CA HIS A 89 6.24 -19.40 6.65
C HIS A 89 5.41 -18.80 7.82
N SER A 90 5.58 -19.28 9.06
CA SER A 90 4.90 -18.77 10.26
C SER A 90 5.28 -17.33 10.65
N TYR A 91 6.53 -16.91 10.44
CA TYR A 91 6.97 -15.54 10.71
C TYR A 91 6.25 -14.54 9.82
N LYS A 92 6.03 -14.89 8.54
CA LYS A 92 5.34 -14.02 7.60
C LYS A 92 3.87 -13.76 7.95
N ALA A 93 3.23 -14.71 8.64
CA ALA A 93 1.83 -14.57 9.03
C ALA A 93 1.60 -13.41 10.03
N GLY A 94 2.55 -13.17 10.95
CA GLY A 94 2.48 -12.07 11.91
C GLY A 94 2.59 -10.67 11.27
N PHE A 95 3.09 -10.59 10.03
CA PHE A 95 3.22 -9.35 9.27
C PHE A 95 2.21 -9.25 8.13
N ALA A 96 1.17 -10.10 8.11
CA ALA A 96 0.24 -10.15 6.99
C ALA A 96 -0.36 -8.77 6.67
N LEU A 97 -0.70 -7.99 7.71
CA LEU A 97 -1.30 -6.65 7.63
C LEU A 97 -0.31 -5.49 7.74
N LEU A 98 1.01 -5.75 7.66
CA LEU A 98 2.04 -4.70 7.63
C LEU A 98 1.77 -3.73 6.46
N PRO A 99 1.59 -2.42 6.71
CA PRO A 99 1.48 -1.43 5.64
C PRO A 99 2.72 -1.45 4.74
N SER A 100 2.50 -1.70 3.46
CA SER A 100 3.51 -1.73 2.41
C SER A 100 3.10 -0.81 1.27
N VAL A 101 4.09 -0.25 0.58
CA VAL A 101 3.87 0.64 -0.56
C VAL A 101 4.02 -0.14 -1.86
N ASP A 102 2.92 -0.32 -2.62
CA ASP A 102 2.96 -0.88 -3.97
C ASP A 102 3.18 0.20 -5.03
N HIS A 103 3.93 -0.17 -6.07
CA HIS A 103 4.17 0.64 -7.25
C HIS A 103 3.19 0.24 -8.35
N VAL A 104 2.15 1.04 -8.56
CA VAL A 104 1.06 0.78 -9.51
C VAL A 104 1.50 0.95 -10.96
N ASP A 105 2.43 1.88 -11.21
CA ASP A 105 2.98 2.17 -12.54
C ASP A 105 4.43 2.63 -12.40
N ALA A 106 5.30 2.43 -13.39
CA ALA A 106 6.72 2.78 -13.37
C ALA A 106 6.99 4.30 -13.48
N SER A 107 6.27 5.11 -12.70
CA SER A 107 6.45 6.55 -12.60
C SER A 107 6.67 7.00 -11.15
N ALA A 108 7.25 8.19 -10.96
CA ALA A 108 7.46 8.80 -9.64
C ALA A 108 6.32 9.75 -9.23
N ALA A 109 5.15 9.64 -9.86
CA ALA A 109 3.98 10.44 -9.53
C ALA A 109 3.29 9.90 -8.26
N ALA A 110 2.59 10.74 -7.51
CA ALA A 110 1.80 10.31 -6.35
C ALA A 110 0.76 9.22 -6.71
N ALA A 111 0.19 9.30 -7.92
CA ALA A 111 -0.73 8.29 -8.46
C ALA A 111 -0.09 6.91 -8.71
N ALA A 112 1.24 6.81 -8.65
CA ALA A 112 1.97 5.56 -8.84
C ALA A 112 2.02 4.70 -7.58
N PHE A 113 1.46 5.15 -6.45
CA PHE A 113 1.58 4.45 -5.16
C PHE A 113 0.22 4.09 -4.57
N LYS A 114 0.12 2.86 -4.05
CA LYS A 114 -1.00 2.42 -3.20
C LYS A 114 -0.46 1.73 -1.96
N VAL A 115 -1.06 2.03 -0.81
CA VAL A 115 -0.77 1.28 0.41
C VAL A 115 -1.56 -0.03 0.40
N ARG A 116 -0.88 -1.14 0.67
CA ARG A 116 -1.48 -2.47 0.82
C ARG A 116 -0.82 -3.22 1.97
N ALA A 117 -1.53 -4.18 2.51
CA ALA A 117 -1.01 -5.19 3.41
C ALA A 117 0.10 -5.97 2.70
N TRP A 118 1.15 -6.32 3.44
CA TRP A 118 2.29 -7.03 2.88
C TRP A 118 1.89 -8.35 2.22
N ARG A 119 0.99 -9.12 2.83
CA ARG A 119 0.43 -10.35 2.24
C ARG A 119 -0.22 -10.11 0.89
N THR A 120 -1.07 -9.07 0.81
CA THR A 120 -1.77 -8.71 -0.42
C THR A 120 -0.79 -8.29 -1.51
N ASN A 121 0.23 -7.52 -1.14
CA ASN A 121 1.26 -7.06 -2.05
C ASN A 121 2.12 -8.22 -2.58
N ASP A 122 2.50 -9.15 -1.71
CA ASP A 122 3.26 -10.37 -2.07
C ASP A 122 2.45 -11.28 -3.01
N ALA A 123 1.16 -11.46 -2.71
CA ALA A 123 0.25 -12.25 -3.55
C ALA A 123 -0.02 -11.62 -4.93
N LYS A 124 -0.21 -10.29 -5.00
CA LYS A 124 -0.36 -9.59 -6.28
C LYS A 124 0.92 -9.65 -7.10
N SER A 125 2.08 -9.50 -6.45
CA SER A 125 3.38 -9.48 -7.12
C SER A 125 3.37 -8.47 -8.29
N SER A 126 3.88 -8.86 -9.46
CA SER A 126 3.93 -8.06 -10.69
C SER A 126 2.60 -7.93 -11.43
N LEU A 127 1.51 -8.55 -10.96
CA LEU A 127 0.20 -8.44 -11.63
C LEU A 127 -0.32 -7.01 -11.59
N SER A 128 -1.01 -6.59 -12.64
CA SER A 128 -1.83 -5.37 -12.60
C SER A 128 -3.03 -5.56 -11.65
N ALA A 129 -3.65 -4.47 -11.19
CA ALA A 129 -4.86 -4.56 -10.36
C ALA A 129 -5.97 -5.37 -11.05
N ARG A 130 -6.21 -5.12 -12.35
CA ARG A 130 -7.20 -5.86 -13.16
C ARG A 130 -6.84 -7.35 -13.27
N SER A 131 -5.57 -7.67 -13.55
CA SER A 131 -5.11 -9.06 -13.67
C SER A 131 -5.20 -9.80 -12.35
N PHE A 132 -4.96 -9.12 -11.22
CA PHE A 132 -5.08 -9.72 -9.89
C PHE A 132 -6.54 -10.02 -9.55
N ILE A 133 -7.46 -9.09 -9.80
CA ILE A 133 -8.91 -9.33 -9.62
C ILE A 133 -9.39 -10.51 -10.47
N ALA A 134 -9.00 -10.56 -11.75
CA ALA A 134 -9.35 -11.67 -12.64
C ALA A 134 -8.74 -13.02 -12.21
N LEU A 135 -7.59 -13.00 -11.52
CA LEU A 135 -7.04 -14.20 -10.90
C LEU A 135 -7.87 -14.62 -9.68
N CYS A 136 -8.21 -13.68 -8.79
CA CYS A 136 -9.06 -13.94 -7.62
C CYS A 136 -10.43 -14.51 -8.03
N GLU A 137 -11.05 -13.95 -9.07
CA GLU A 137 -12.31 -14.46 -9.62
C GLU A 137 -12.20 -15.91 -10.08
N ARG A 138 -11.16 -16.26 -10.86
CA ARG A 138 -10.92 -17.64 -11.29
C ARG A 138 -10.69 -18.59 -10.12
N VAL A 139 -9.98 -18.16 -9.08
CA VAL A 139 -9.76 -18.96 -7.86
C VAL A 139 -11.09 -19.23 -7.14
N LEU A 140 -11.92 -18.20 -6.98
CA LEU A 140 -13.24 -18.32 -6.33
C LEU A 140 -14.18 -19.24 -7.13
N MET A 141 -14.28 -19.04 -8.44
CA MET A 141 -15.10 -19.87 -9.31
C MET A 141 -14.65 -21.33 -9.31
N HIS A 142 -13.34 -21.60 -9.34
CA HIS A 142 -12.81 -22.96 -9.25
C HIS A 142 -13.14 -23.62 -7.91
N ALA A 143 -13.16 -22.86 -6.82
CA ALA A 143 -13.56 -23.33 -5.49
C ALA A 143 -15.10 -23.48 -5.32
N GLY A 144 -15.89 -23.26 -6.38
CA GLY A 144 -17.34 -23.42 -6.38
C GLY A 144 -18.14 -22.20 -5.92
N TYR A 145 -17.46 -21.06 -5.70
CA TYR A 145 -18.15 -19.79 -5.41
C TYR A 145 -18.69 -19.15 -6.70
N ARG A 146 -19.75 -18.36 -6.55
CA ARG A 146 -20.23 -17.47 -7.61
C ARG A 146 -19.78 -16.05 -7.31
N VAL A 147 -19.20 -15.39 -8.30
CA VAL A 147 -18.77 -14.00 -8.22
C VAL A 147 -19.69 -13.19 -9.11
N HIS A 148 -20.23 -12.10 -8.57
CA HIS A 148 -21.03 -11.14 -9.32
C HIS A 148 -20.28 -9.81 -9.30
N ALA A 149 -19.89 -9.31 -10.47
CA ALA A 149 -19.47 -7.92 -10.56
C ALA A 149 -20.66 -7.03 -10.16
N PRO A 150 -20.42 -5.90 -9.45
CA PRO A 150 -21.46 -4.90 -9.30
C PRO A 150 -21.96 -4.51 -10.70
N ASN A 151 -23.28 -4.54 -10.92
CA ASN A 151 -23.85 -4.14 -12.20
C ASN A 151 -23.40 -2.70 -12.53
N ASP A 152 -22.96 -2.44 -13.76
CA ASP A 152 -22.68 -1.08 -14.29
C ASP A 152 -23.96 -0.23 -14.42
N ALA A 153 -25.00 -0.51 -13.62
CA ALA A 153 -26.34 0.01 -13.77
C ALA A 153 -26.82 0.72 -12.50
N GLU A 154 -26.15 1.81 -12.12
CA GLU A 154 -26.79 2.97 -11.49
C GLU A 154 -25.93 4.21 -11.79
N GLY A 155 -26.39 5.05 -12.73
CA GLY A 155 -25.79 6.36 -12.94
C GLY A 155 -25.73 6.86 -14.39
N LEU A 156 -26.85 6.82 -15.13
CA LEU A 156 -27.18 7.86 -16.11
C LEU A 156 -28.69 7.78 -16.44
N ASP A 157 -29.54 8.10 -15.46
CA ASP A 157 -30.87 8.61 -15.79
C ASP A 157 -30.69 10.04 -16.32
N ALA A 158 -30.43 10.14 -17.63
CA ALA A 158 -30.46 11.39 -18.39
C ALA A 158 -31.86 11.62 -18.98
N SER A 159 -32.92 11.38 -18.20
CA SER A 159 -34.29 11.65 -18.62
C SER A 159 -35.17 12.22 -17.50
N ARG A 160 -34.74 13.32 -16.87
CA ARG A 160 -35.64 14.23 -16.13
C ARG A 160 -34.95 15.55 -15.73
N ALA A 161 -34.94 16.51 -16.65
CA ALA A 161 -35.17 17.94 -16.44
C ALA A 161 -35.10 18.66 -17.80
#